data_AF-A0A0P4RGA1-F1
#
_entry.id   AF-A0A0P4RGA1-F1
#
_cell.length_a   1.000
_cell.length_b   1.000
_cell.length_c   1.000
_cell.angle_alpha   90.00
_cell.angle_beta   90.00
_cell.angle_gamma   90.00
#
_symmetry.space_group_name_H-M   'P 1'
#
loop_
_entity.id
_entity.type
_entity.pdbx_description
1 polymer ?
#
loop_
_entity_poly.entity_id
_entity_poly.type
_entity_poly.pdbx_seq_one_letter_code
_entity_poly.pdbx_strand_id
1 'polypeptide(L)'
;MPAPTPNDVRSAAETLAQLTEHLREDPDLDEAITLMEPLLDEYTGLPMQLGDTLRALARAALAHPDIPNRTAVYALVDDLRTAAWEQTDQHTLHYTLDNLRTLARSAPSTAAGS
;
A
#
# COMPACT_ATOMS: atom_id res chain seq x y z
N MET A 1 -15.54 4.03 16.00
CA MET A 1 -15.07 4.83 14.85
C MET A 1 -16.22 4.98 13.87
N PRO A 2 -16.44 6.17 13.26
CA PRO A 2 -17.43 6.34 12.21
C PRO A 2 -17.06 5.48 10.98
N ALA A 3 -18.07 5.07 10.21
CA ALA A 3 -17.84 4.38 8.95
C ALA A 3 -17.16 5.33 7.94
N PRO A 4 -16.18 4.86 7.15
CA PRO A 4 -15.56 5.69 6.12
C PRO A 4 -16.58 6.07 5.06
N THR A 5 -16.50 7.31 4.59
CA THR A 5 -17.29 7.81 3.45
C THR A 5 -16.55 7.57 2.14
N PRO A 6 -17.24 7.57 0.99
CA PRO A 6 -16.57 7.54 -0.32
C PRO A 6 -15.59 8.70 -0.53
N ASN A 7 -15.84 9.86 0.11
CA ASN A 7 -14.92 11.00 0.04
C ASN A 7 -13.64 10.74 0.84
N ASP A 8 -13.72 10.09 2.00
CA ASP A 8 -12.52 9.72 2.78
C ASP A 8 -11.59 8.79 1.97
N VAL A 9 -12.17 7.79 1.29
CA VAL A 9 -11.42 6.88 0.41
C VAL A 9 -10.85 7.62 -0.80
N ARG A 10 -11.61 8.54 -1.40
CA ARG A 10 -11.13 9.35 -2.53
C ARG A 10 -9.97 10.23 -2.11
N SER A 11 -10.06 10.93 -0.98
CA SER A 11 -8.97 11.76 -0.48
C SER A 11 -7.72 10.95 -0.19
N ALA A 12 -7.84 9.73 0.34
CA ALA A 12 -6.69 8.83 0.51
C ALA A 12 -6.02 8.49 -0.84
N ALA A 13 -6.81 8.19 -1.87
CA ALA A 13 -6.28 7.93 -3.22
C ALA A 13 -5.65 9.18 -3.86
N GLU A 14 -6.22 10.37 -3.65
CA GLU A 14 -5.66 11.64 -4.09
C GLU A 14 -4.32 11.93 -3.42
N THR A 15 -4.17 11.66 -2.11
CA THR A 15 -2.90 11.80 -1.41
C THR A 15 -1.82 10.87 -1.98
N LEU A 16 -2.16 9.62 -2.32
CA LEU A 16 -1.22 8.70 -2.99
C LEU A 16 -0.80 9.19 -4.38
N ALA A 17 -1.74 9.78 -5.13
CA ALA A 17 -1.44 10.39 -6.43
C ALA A 17 -0.51 11.60 -6.28
N GLN A 18 -0.76 12.46 -5.29
CA GLN A 18 0.10 13.61 -4.98
C GLN A 18 1.51 13.17 -4.58
N LEU A 19 1.64 12.13 -3.73
CA LEU A 19 2.94 11.56 -3.40
C LEU A 19 3.65 11.02 -4.65
N THR A 20 2.93 10.38 -5.56
CA THR A 20 3.50 9.88 -6.82
C THR A 20 4.04 11.03 -7.67
N GLU A 21 3.33 12.14 -7.79
CA GLU A 21 3.82 13.32 -8.50
C GLU A 21 5.02 13.95 -7.78
N HIS A 22 4.97 14.07 -6.45
CA HIS A 22 6.10 14.58 -5.66
C HIS A 22 7.37 13.78 -5.90
N LEU A 23 7.30 12.44 -5.89
CA LEU A 23 8.45 11.58 -6.17
C LEU A 23 9.00 11.74 -7.60
N ARG A 24 8.19 12.18 -8.56
CA ARG A 24 8.64 12.48 -9.94
C ARG A 24 9.36 13.82 -10.06
N GLU A 25 9.18 14.70 -9.08
CA GLU A 25 9.90 15.97 -8.99
C GLU A 25 11.33 15.80 -8.43
N ASP A 26 11.75 14.56 -8.18
CA ASP A 26 13.10 14.18 -7.69
C ASP A 26 13.46 14.88 -6.37
N PRO A 27 12.66 14.70 -5.30
CA PRO A 27 12.94 15.28 -4.00
C PRO A 27 14.20 14.64 -3.39
N ASP A 28 14.69 15.23 -2.29
CA ASP A 28 15.80 14.64 -1.54
C ASP A 28 15.48 13.18 -1.15
N LEU A 29 16.48 12.30 -1.23
CA LEU A 29 16.29 10.87 -1.01
C LEU A 29 15.82 10.56 0.42
N ASP A 30 16.32 11.28 1.43
CA ASP A 30 15.86 11.08 2.81
C ASP A 30 14.40 11.50 2.96
N GLU A 31 14.00 12.60 2.32
CA GLU A 31 12.60 13.04 2.25
C GLU A 31 11.71 11.99 1.57
N ALA A 32 12.11 11.50 0.38
CA ALA A 32 11.39 10.47 -0.36
C ALA A 32 11.18 9.19 0.47
N ILE A 33 12.25 8.73 1.13
CA ILE A 33 12.19 7.55 1.98
C ILE A 33 11.27 7.78 3.18
N THR A 34 11.38 8.93 3.87
CA THR A 34 10.51 9.26 5.01
C THR A 34 9.04 9.32 4.61
N LEU A 35 8.71 9.83 3.43
CA LEU A 35 7.33 9.84 2.93
C LEU A 35 6.80 8.42 2.59
N MET A 36 7.68 7.53 2.13
CA MET A 36 7.31 6.15 1.77
C MET A 36 7.22 5.20 2.98
N GLU A 37 7.86 5.52 4.10
CA GLU A 37 7.88 4.70 5.32
C GLU A 37 6.49 4.21 5.76
N PRO A 38 5.49 5.08 5.97
CA PRO A 38 4.19 4.63 6.47
C PRO A 38 3.44 3.77 5.46
N LEU A 39 3.71 3.94 4.17
CA LEU A 39 3.06 3.16 3.11
C LEU A 39 3.63 1.74 3.00
N LEU A 40 4.90 1.57 3.34
CA LEU A 40 5.61 0.30 3.23
C LEU A 40 5.89 -0.35 4.58
N ASP A 41 5.28 0.12 5.67
CA ASP A 41 5.37 -0.53 6.98
C ASP A 41 4.93 -1.99 6.92
N GLU A 42 5.71 -2.87 7.56
CA GLU A 42 5.55 -4.34 7.49
C GLU A 42 4.16 -4.80 7.97
N TYR A 43 3.58 -4.13 8.97
CA TYR A 43 2.36 -4.58 9.64
C TYR A 43 1.16 -3.68 9.40
N THR A 44 1.41 -2.41 9.12
CA THR A 44 0.38 -1.36 9.03
C THR A 44 0.36 -0.66 7.68
N GLY A 45 1.31 -0.95 6.81
CA GLY A 45 1.43 -0.34 5.49
C GLY A 45 0.32 -0.76 4.51
N LEU A 46 0.35 -0.13 3.34
CA LEU A 46 -0.61 -0.31 2.26
C LEU A 46 -0.72 -1.79 1.78
N PRO A 47 0.36 -2.59 1.71
CA PRO A 47 0.27 -4.04 1.49
C PRO A 47 -0.69 -4.76 2.46
N MET A 48 -0.57 -4.50 3.75
CA MET A 48 -1.39 -5.15 4.77
C MET A 48 -2.83 -4.63 4.76
N GLN A 49 -3.00 -3.30 4.75
CA GLN A 49 -4.32 -2.66 4.83
C GLN A 49 -5.19 -2.97 3.61
N LEU A 50 -4.61 -2.92 2.40
CA LEU A 50 -5.37 -3.22 1.19
C LEU A 50 -5.71 -4.71 1.11
N GLY A 51 -4.78 -5.60 1.47
CA GLY A 51 -5.05 -7.03 1.54
C GLY A 51 -6.20 -7.37 2.49
N ASP A 52 -6.22 -6.77 3.68
CA ASP A 52 -7.31 -6.98 4.64
C ASP A 52 -8.63 -6.37 4.19
N THR A 53 -8.60 -5.22 3.53
CA THR A 53 -9.79 -4.61 2.92
C THR A 53 -10.39 -5.52 1.85
N LEU A 54 -9.57 -6.13 0.99
CA LEU A 54 -10.01 -7.08 -0.03
C LEU A 54 -10.59 -8.36 0.58
N ARG A 55 -9.98 -8.90 1.65
CA ARG A 55 -10.55 -10.05 2.40
C ARG A 55 -11.89 -9.69 3.04
N ALA A 56 -12.03 -8.48 3.57
CA ALA A 56 -13.27 -8.00 4.16
C ALA A 56 -14.37 -7.85 3.09
N LEU A 57 -14.03 -7.32 1.91
CA LEU A 57 -14.94 -7.24 0.77
C LEU A 57 -15.39 -8.63 0.31
N ALA A 58 -14.47 -9.59 0.20
CA ALA A 58 -14.80 -10.98 -0.16
C ALA A 58 -15.78 -11.61 0.84
N ARG A 59 -15.61 -11.36 2.14
CA ARG A 59 -16.54 -11.81 3.18
C ARG A 59 -17.91 -11.15 3.05
N ALA A 60 -17.95 -9.83 2.80
CA ALA A 60 -19.19 -9.09 2.62
C ALA A 60 -19.98 -9.59 1.40
N ALA A 61 -19.29 -9.86 0.28
CA ALA A 61 -19.90 -10.43 -0.91
C ALA A 61 -20.51 -11.81 -0.65
N LEU A 62 -19.78 -12.72 0.02
CA LEU A 62 -20.31 -14.05 0.38
C LEU A 62 -21.53 -14.01 1.29
N ALA A 63 -21.59 -13.03 2.19
CA ALA A 63 -22.67 -12.91 3.17
C ALA A 63 -23.91 -12.19 2.63
N HIS A 64 -23.83 -11.57 1.45
CA HIS A 64 -24.92 -10.73 0.94
C HIS A 64 -26.11 -11.59 0.46
N PRO A 65 -27.31 -11.44 1.08
CA PRO A 65 -28.46 -12.30 0.77
C PRO A 65 -29.01 -12.14 -0.64
N ASP A 66 -28.82 -10.98 -1.26
CA ASP A 66 -29.47 -10.63 -2.53
C ASP A 66 -28.68 -11.07 -3.76
N ILE A 67 -27.59 -11.83 -3.60
CA ILE A 67 -26.84 -12.32 -4.76
C ILE A 67 -27.45 -13.65 -5.25
N PRO A 68 -28.12 -13.67 -6.41
CA PRO A 68 -28.90 -14.82 -6.86
C PRO A 68 -28.03 -15.99 -7.33
N ASN A 69 -26.80 -15.72 -7.80
CA ASN A 69 -25.91 -16.73 -8.36
C ASN A 69 -24.69 -16.96 -7.46
N ARG A 70 -24.78 -17.94 -6.56
CA ARG A 70 -23.69 -18.27 -5.64
C ARG A 70 -22.42 -18.77 -6.34
N THR A 71 -22.54 -19.46 -7.48
CA THR A 71 -21.37 -19.93 -8.22
C THR A 71 -20.55 -18.78 -8.80
N ALA A 72 -21.21 -17.76 -9.35
CA ALA A 72 -20.51 -16.56 -9.84
C ALA A 72 -19.85 -15.78 -8.70
N VAL A 73 -20.48 -15.71 -7.52
CA VAL A 73 -19.89 -15.06 -6.33
C VAL A 73 -18.64 -15.79 -5.86
N TYR A 74 -18.63 -17.12 -5.87
CA TYR A 74 -17.45 -17.87 -5.42
C TYR A 74 -16.21 -17.57 -6.27
N ALA A 75 -16.35 -17.45 -7.60
CA ALA A 75 -15.24 -17.09 -8.46
C ALA A 75 -14.68 -15.70 -8.12
N LEU A 76 -15.54 -14.68 -8.00
CA LEU A 76 -15.13 -13.32 -7.65
C LEU A 76 -14.50 -13.23 -6.26
N VAL A 77 -14.97 -14.04 -5.32
CA VAL A 77 -14.43 -14.12 -3.96
C VAL A 77 -13.03 -14.73 -3.96
N ASP A 78 -12.80 -15.73 -4.78
CA ASP A 78 -11.47 -16.34 -4.92
C ASP A 78 -10.50 -15.38 -5.62
N ASP A 79 -10.95 -14.61 -6.61
CA ASP A 79 -10.16 -13.52 -7.21
C ASP A 79 -9.74 -12.49 -6.14
N LEU A 80 -10.69 -12.01 -5.32
CA LEU A 80 -10.41 -11.05 -4.23
C LEU A 80 -9.44 -11.60 -3.18
N ARG A 81 -9.55 -12.88 -2.84
CA ARG A 81 -8.63 -13.54 -1.88
C ARG A 81 -7.23 -13.71 -2.44
N THR A 82 -7.13 -14.01 -3.74
CA THR A 82 -5.86 -14.12 -4.45
C THR A 82 -5.16 -12.77 -4.48
N ALA A 83 -5.87 -11.72 -4.93
CA ALA A 83 -5.34 -10.36 -4.92
C ALA A 83 -4.95 -9.89 -3.50
N ALA A 84 -5.73 -10.26 -2.48
CA ALA A 84 -5.38 -9.95 -1.10
C ALA A 84 -4.09 -10.64 -0.64
N TRP A 85 -3.87 -11.89 -1.05
CA TRP A 85 -2.64 -12.63 -0.74
C TRP A 85 -1.45 -11.98 -1.43
N GLU A 86 -1.55 -11.72 -2.73
CA GLU A 86 -0.52 -11.04 -3.53
C GLU A 86 -0.18 -9.67 -2.93
N GLN A 87 -1.19 -8.92 -2.49
CA GLN A 87 -1.01 -7.64 -1.87
C GLN A 87 -0.26 -7.76 -0.52
N THR A 88 -0.62 -8.71 0.34
CA THR A 88 0.11 -8.90 1.60
C THR A 88 1.52 -9.47 1.41
N ASP A 89 1.79 -10.19 0.32
CA ASP A 89 3.14 -10.69 0.01
C ASP A 89 4.14 -9.53 -0.22
N GLN A 90 3.64 -8.38 -0.68
CA GLN A 90 4.42 -7.15 -0.84
C GLN A 90 4.87 -6.49 0.47
N HIS A 91 4.52 -7.01 1.65
CA HIS A 91 5.01 -6.48 2.95
C HIS A 91 6.55 -6.42 3.00
N THR A 92 7.22 -7.31 2.27
CA THR A 92 8.69 -7.36 2.16
C THR A 92 9.34 -6.10 1.57
N LEU A 93 8.56 -5.21 0.95
CA LEU A 93 9.05 -3.92 0.43
C LEU A 93 9.63 -3.00 1.51
N HIS A 94 9.27 -3.20 2.79
CA HIS A 94 9.89 -2.46 3.89
C HIS A 94 11.42 -2.68 3.93
N TYR A 95 11.89 -3.90 3.65
CA TYR A 95 13.32 -4.21 3.57
C TYR A 95 14.00 -3.44 2.43
N THR A 96 13.28 -3.15 1.34
CA THR A 96 13.82 -2.34 0.24
C THR A 96 14.10 -0.91 0.71
N LEU A 97 13.22 -0.30 1.50
CA LEU A 97 13.48 1.03 2.08
C LEU A 97 14.67 1.01 3.05
N ASP A 98 14.78 -0.01 3.90
CA ASP A 98 15.91 -0.14 4.83
C ASP A 98 17.25 -0.30 4.11
N ASN A 99 17.26 -1.06 3.01
CA ASN A 99 18.41 -1.22 2.14
C ASN A 99 18.79 0.10 1.44
N LEU A 100 17.80 0.86 0.93
CA LEU A 100 18.04 2.18 0.32
C LEU A 100 18.67 3.15 1.32
N ARG A 101 18.15 3.24 2.55
CA ARG A 101 18.78 4.07 3.60
C ARG A 101 20.21 3.64 3.91
N THR A 102 20.45 2.33 3.95
CA THR A 102 21.78 1.79 4.24
C THR A 102 22.77 2.17 3.14
N LEU A 103 22.35 2.11 1.87
CA LEU A 103 23.16 2.53 0.74
C LEU A 103 23.44 4.04 0.77
N ALA A 104 22.42 4.87 1.01
CA ALA A 104 22.56 6.32 1.09
C ALA A 104 23.57 6.74 2.17
N ARG A 105 23.50 6.12 3.35
CA ARG A 105 24.44 6.34 4.47
C ARG A 105 25.85 5.80 4.21
N SER A 106 26.00 4.84 3.31
CA SER A 106 27.29 4.23 2.97
C SER A 106 28.03 4.99 1.86
N ALA A 107 27.37 5.94 1.21
CA ALA A 107 28.02 6.79 0.21
C ALA A 107 29.10 7.65 0.88
N PRO A 108 30.36 7.65 0.39
CA PRO A 108 31.39 8.51 0.95
C PRO A 108 30.97 9.98 0.79
N SER A 109 31.09 10.75 1.87
CA SER A 109 30.86 12.20 1.86
C SER A 109 31.81 12.86 0.85
N THR A 110 31.34 13.11 -0.38
CA THR A 110 32.02 13.98 -1.33
C THR A 110 31.77 15.44 -0.94
N ALA A 111 32.31 15.84 0.21
CA ALA A 111 32.36 17.23 0.64
C ALA A 111 33.58 17.47 1.54
N ALA A 112 34.72 17.77 0.93
CA ALA A 112 35.66 18.84 1.33
C ALA A 112 36.91 18.78 0.44
N GLY A 113 36.88 19.50 -0.68
CA GLY A 113 38.01 19.64 -1.58
C GLY A 113 37.79 20.76 -2.59
N SER A 114 37.76 22.00 -2.12
CA SER A 114 38.05 23.23 -2.88
C SER A 114 38.35 24.36 -1.90
#